data_AF-A0A966PYI1-F1
#
_entry.id   AF-A0A966PYI1-F1
#
_cell.length_a   1.000
_cell.length_b   1.000
_cell.length_c   1.000
_cell.angle_alpha   90.00
_cell.angle_beta   90.00
_cell.angle_gamma   90.00
#
_symmetry.space_group_name_H-M   'P 1'
#
loop_
_entity.id
_entity.type
_entity.pdbx_description
1 polymer ?
#
loop_
_entity_poly.entity_id
_entity_poly.type
_entity_poly.pdbx_seq_one_letter_code
_entity_poly.pdbx_strand_id
1 'polypeptide(L)'
;MDIDIDFGNREDILKLIKHVPASIRRDGAVVKHNTGVYVNPIPFNPVTGLSNVDYDTAEELGYMKLDLLNVHVYNSVRSNEHLDELCKREPQWELLKEKDFVAKLIHLSNHFDVLQQHLPTTMDQLAMVLAIIRPSKRYLIGKRWREIADEIWVKPNEGYYFKKAHAYGYAQLVMVHMNLLT
;
A
#
# COMPACT_ATOMS: atom_id res chain seq x y z
N MET A 1 15.73 -0.02 -1.20
CA MET A 1 14.65 -1.02 -1.42
C MET A 1 13.64 -0.81 -0.32
N ASP A 2 12.36 -0.61 -0.68
CA ASP A 2 11.29 -0.38 0.28
C ASP A 2 10.62 -1.72 0.63
N ILE A 3 10.47 -2.00 1.92
CA ILE A 3 9.79 -3.20 2.43
C ILE A 3 8.66 -2.73 3.32
N ASP A 4 7.44 -2.85 2.81
CA ASP A 4 6.21 -2.54 3.50
C ASP A 4 5.63 -3.82 4.15
N ILE A 5 5.30 -3.75 5.43
CA ILE A 5 4.61 -4.81 6.15
C ILE A 5 3.40 -4.21 6.87
N ASP A 6 2.23 -4.72 6.53
CA ASP A 6 0.97 -4.23 7.07
C ASP A 6 0.57 -4.94 8.36
N PHE A 7 0.09 -4.18 9.33
CA PHE A 7 -0.43 -4.67 10.59
C PHE A 7 -1.80 -4.05 10.89
N GLY A 8 -2.64 -4.75 11.65
CA GLY A 8 -3.80 -4.12 12.27
C GLY A 8 -3.35 -3.03 13.27
N ASN A 9 -2.36 -3.38 14.09
CA ASN A 9 -1.64 -2.47 14.97
C ASN A 9 -0.13 -2.76 14.98
N ARG A 10 0.65 -1.89 14.36
CA ARG A 10 2.11 -2.01 14.27
C ARG A 10 2.82 -1.93 15.62
N GLU A 11 2.21 -1.32 16.64
CA GLU A 11 2.85 -1.20 17.96
C GLU A 11 3.07 -2.57 18.61
N ASP A 12 2.29 -3.58 18.21
CA ASP A 12 2.43 -4.93 18.77
C ASP A 12 3.72 -5.61 18.34
N ILE A 13 4.14 -5.43 17.08
CA ILE A 13 5.45 -5.92 16.61
C ILE A 13 6.60 -5.06 17.15
N LEU A 14 6.43 -3.75 17.23
CA LEU A 14 7.48 -2.84 17.70
C LEU A 14 7.91 -3.12 19.16
N LYS A 15 7.02 -3.65 20.00
CA LYS A 15 7.33 -4.10 21.37
C LYS A 15 8.20 -5.36 21.41
N LEU A 16 8.19 -6.17 20.35
CA LEU A 16 8.86 -7.47 20.29
C LEU A 16 10.22 -7.42 19.60
N ILE A 17 10.48 -6.38 18.80
CA ILE A 17 11.72 -6.25 18.03
C ILE A 17 12.55 -5.06 18.49
N LYS A 18 13.88 -5.25 18.51
CA LYS A 18 14.81 -4.13 18.63
C LYS A 18 14.80 -3.34 17.33
N HIS A 19 14.57 -2.04 17.44
CA HIS A 19 14.51 -1.16 16.28
C HIS A 19 14.90 0.28 16.65
N VAL A 20 15.30 1.05 15.64
CA VAL A 20 15.49 2.50 15.71
C VAL A 20 14.47 3.16 14.76
N PRO A 21 13.59 4.04 15.25
CA PRO A 21 12.70 4.79 14.37
C PRO A 21 13.47 5.62 13.35
N ALA A 22 13.07 5.53 12.08
CA ALA A 22 13.63 6.37 11.04
C ALA A 22 13.24 7.83 11.27
N SER A 23 14.05 8.73 10.74
CA SER A 23 13.83 10.17 10.83
C SER A 23 13.66 10.78 9.44
N ILE A 24 12.88 11.85 9.37
CA ILE A 24 12.76 12.69 8.19
C ILE A 24 13.09 14.14 8.57
N ARG A 25 13.86 14.82 7.74
CA ARG A 25 14.16 16.25 7.87
C ARG A 25 13.08 17.06 7.18
N ARG A 26 12.31 17.83 7.96
CA ARG A 26 11.29 18.75 7.44
C ARG A 26 11.50 20.12 8.07
N ASP A 27 11.59 21.15 7.23
CA ASP A 27 11.74 22.55 7.67
C ASP A 27 12.91 22.77 8.65
N GLY A 28 14.02 22.06 8.44
CA GLY A 28 15.21 22.12 9.31
C GLY A 28 15.10 21.33 10.62
N ALA A 29 13.94 20.74 10.94
CA ALA A 29 13.73 19.90 12.10
C ALA A 29 13.84 18.41 11.76
N VAL A 30 14.35 17.61 12.71
CA VAL A 30 14.35 16.14 12.62
C VAL A 30 13.06 15.64 13.26
N VAL A 31 12.18 15.04 12.47
CA VAL A 31 10.91 14.46 12.95
C VAL A 31 10.88 12.94 12.68
N LYS A 32 10.05 12.23 13.43
CA LYS A 32 9.89 10.77 13.30
C LYS A 32 9.24 10.42 11.96
N HIS A 33 9.77 9.41 11.25
CA HIS A 33 9.10 8.83 10.08
C HIS A 33 7.82 8.10 10.54
N ASN A 34 6.74 8.24 9.76
CA ASN A 34 5.43 7.72 10.17
C ASN A 34 5.42 6.20 10.37
N THR A 35 6.17 5.46 9.55
CA THR A 35 6.12 4.00 9.44
C THR A 35 7.51 3.35 9.55
N GLY A 36 8.57 4.13 9.41
CA GLY A 36 9.89 3.61 9.06
C GLY A 36 10.71 3.27 10.29
N VAL A 37 11.35 2.11 10.28
CA VAL A 37 12.26 1.67 11.34
C VAL A 37 13.47 0.95 10.74
N TYR A 38 14.59 1.00 11.47
CA TYR A 38 15.79 0.21 11.19
C TYR A 38 15.91 -0.90 12.22
N VAL A 39 16.03 -2.14 11.73
CA VAL A 39 16.27 -3.33 12.58
C VAL A 39 17.76 -3.71 12.64
N ASN A 40 18.58 -3.10 11.79
CA ASN A 40 20.03 -3.14 11.85
C ASN A 40 20.57 -1.92 12.63
N PRO A 41 21.77 -2.02 13.23
CA PRO A 41 22.41 -0.88 13.89
C PRO A 41 22.56 0.31 12.93
N ILE A 42 22.13 1.48 13.37
CA ILE A 42 22.26 2.77 12.67
C ILE A 42 22.56 3.86 13.71
N PRO A 43 23.34 4.92 13.39
CA PRO A 43 23.53 6.04 14.31
C PRO A 43 22.20 6.70 14.68
N PHE A 44 21.96 6.88 15.98
CA PHE A 44 20.72 7.46 16.50
C PHE A 44 21.00 8.48 17.60
N ASN A 45 20.06 9.38 17.85
CA ASN A 45 20.12 10.36 18.91
C ASN A 45 19.68 9.71 20.24
N PRO A 46 20.50 9.66 21.30
CA PRO A 46 20.15 8.99 22.55
C PRO A 46 19.04 9.71 23.33
N VAL A 47 18.78 11.00 23.07
CA VAL A 47 17.72 11.77 23.71
C VAL A 47 16.36 11.50 23.07
N THR A 48 16.29 11.44 21.73
CA THR A 48 15.02 11.27 21.01
C THR A 48 14.75 9.83 20.57
N GLY A 49 15.78 8.98 20.54
CA GLY A 49 15.74 7.62 20.00
C GLY A 49 15.65 7.53 18.48
N LEU A 50 15.59 8.65 17.75
CA LEU A 50 15.45 8.68 16.30
C LEU A 50 16.81 8.48 15.60
N SER A 51 16.79 7.93 14.39
CA SER A 51 17.95 7.95 13.49
C SER A 51 18.53 9.37 13.37
N ASN A 52 19.86 9.48 13.39
CA ASN A 52 20.55 10.75 13.12
C ASN A 52 20.63 11.05 11.62
N VAL A 53 20.53 10.00 10.81
CA VAL A 53 20.59 10.07 9.35
C VAL A 53 19.17 10.09 8.83
N ASP A 54 18.89 11.07 7.96
CA ASP A 54 17.62 11.16 7.25
C ASP A 54 17.39 9.89 6.42
N TYR A 55 16.15 9.46 6.26
CA TYR A 55 15.85 8.19 5.60
C TYR A 55 16.33 8.13 4.14
N ASP A 56 16.29 9.24 3.39
CA ASP A 56 16.79 9.29 2.00
C ASP A 56 18.31 9.08 1.99
N THR A 57 19.04 9.84 2.83
CA THR A 57 20.50 9.70 2.97
C THR A 57 20.89 8.32 3.50
N ALA A 58 20.11 7.75 4.41
CA ALA A 58 20.37 6.42 4.96
C ALA A 58 20.26 5.35 3.87
N GLU A 59 19.29 5.46 2.96
CA GLU A 59 19.18 4.56 1.81
C GLU A 59 20.40 4.67 0.87
N GLU A 60 20.89 5.88 0.59
CA GLU A 60 22.10 6.12 -0.20
C GLU A 60 23.35 5.49 0.43
N LEU A 61 23.42 5.46 1.77
CA LEU A 61 24.49 4.82 2.54
C LEU A 61 24.33 3.29 2.64
N GLY A 62 23.27 2.73 2.06
CA GLY A 62 23.00 1.30 2.04
C GLY A 62 22.22 0.78 3.24
N TYR A 63 21.68 1.65 4.10
CA TYR A 63 20.77 1.22 5.15
C TYR A 63 19.41 0.85 4.56
N MET A 64 18.89 -0.29 5.00
CA MET A 64 17.54 -0.74 4.64
C MET A 64 16.58 -0.43 5.79
N LYS A 65 15.56 0.37 5.52
CA LYS A 65 14.42 0.54 6.44
C LYS A 65 13.36 -0.53 6.18
N LEU A 66 12.58 -0.82 7.21
CA LEU A 66 11.30 -1.49 7.10
C LEU A 66 10.21 -0.45 7.38
N ASP A 67 9.20 -0.38 6.54
CA ASP A 67 7.98 0.36 6.81
C ASP A 67 6.95 -0.60 7.40
N LEU A 68 6.62 -0.39 8.67
CA LEU A 68 5.56 -1.15 9.36
C LEU A 68 4.32 -0.27 9.41
N LEU A 69 3.27 -0.65 8.67
CA LEU A 69 2.10 0.19 8.44
C LEU A 69 0.91 -0.25 9.30
N ASN A 70 0.07 0.71 9.67
CA ASN A 70 -1.25 0.42 10.24
C ASN A 70 -2.28 0.39 9.12
N VAL A 71 -2.85 -0.79 8.87
CA VAL A 71 -3.87 -1.03 7.86
C VAL A 71 -5.09 -1.64 8.54
N HIS A 72 -6.13 -0.82 8.68
CA HIS A 72 -7.33 -1.14 9.47
C HIS A 72 -8.04 -2.44 9.06
N VAL A 73 -7.92 -2.88 7.81
CA VAL A 73 -8.52 -4.13 7.32
C VAL A 73 -8.06 -5.33 8.16
N TYR A 74 -6.79 -5.33 8.58
CA TYR A 74 -6.23 -6.42 9.38
C TYR A 74 -6.76 -6.46 10.82
N ASN A 75 -7.44 -5.42 11.31
CA ASN A 75 -8.12 -5.47 12.62
C ASN A 75 -9.29 -6.48 12.63
N SER A 76 -9.85 -6.78 11.46
CA SER A 76 -10.93 -7.76 11.31
C SER A 76 -10.42 -9.16 10.94
N VAL A 77 -9.10 -9.33 10.78
CA VAL A 77 -8.45 -10.61 10.51
C VAL A 77 -8.15 -11.30 11.85
N ARG A 78 -8.45 -12.60 11.95
CA ARG A 78 -8.46 -13.33 13.23
C ARG A 78 -7.24 -14.24 13.42
N SER A 79 -6.72 -14.77 12.32
CA SER A 79 -5.54 -15.63 12.28
C SER A 79 -4.99 -15.66 10.85
N ASN A 80 -3.83 -16.28 10.68
CA ASN A 80 -3.24 -16.51 9.34
C ASN A 80 -4.15 -17.42 8.50
N GLU A 81 -4.78 -18.42 9.10
CA GLU A 81 -5.72 -19.30 8.40
C GLU A 81 -6.95 -18.54 7.91
N HIS A 82 -7.50 -17.63 8.73
CA HIS A 82 -8.60 -16.77 8.30
C HIS A 82 -8.17 -15.87 7.12
N LEU A 83 -6.94 -15.33 7.15
CA LEU A 83 -6.43 -14.54 6.03
C LEU A 83 -6.26 -15.38 4.77
N ASP A 84 -5.73 -16.61 4.88
CA ASP A 84 -5.59 -17.53 3.75
C ASP A 84 -6.94 -17.89 3.13
N GLU A 85 -7.97 -18.11 3.95
CA GLU A 85 -9.35 -18.31 3.48
C GLU A 85 -9.88 -17.09 2.72
N LEU A 86 -9.69 -15.88 3.26
CA LEU A 86 -10.10 -14.63 2.62
C LEU A 86 -9.34 -14.38 1.31
N CYS A 87 -8.07 -14.77 1.22
CA CYS A 87 -7.27 -14.62 0.02
C CYS A 87 -7.67 -15.60 -1.10
N LYS A 88 -8.13 -16.80 -0.73
CA LYS A 88 -8.56 -17.85 -1.69
C LYS A 88 -10.01 -17.67 -2.17
N ARG A 89 -10.82 -16.93 -1.41
CA ARG A 89 -12.22 -16.67 -1.75
C ARG A 89 -12.31 -15.67 -2.90
N GLU A 90 -13.01 -16.05 -3.96
CA GLU A 90 -13.34 -15.13 -5.05
C GLU A 90 -14.33 -14.06 -4.51
N PRO A 91 -14.03 -12.76 -4.66
CA PRO A 91 -14.91 -11.71 -4.20
C PRO A 91 -16.15 -11.58 -5.08
N GLN A 92 -17.25 -11.09 -4.49
CA GLN A 92 -18.48 -10.79 -5.23
C GLN A 92 -18.31 -9.51 -6.06
N TRP A 93 -17.72 -9.64 -7.26
CA TRP A 93 -17.41 -8.52 -8.16
C TRP A 93 -18.59 -7.59 -8.46
N GLU A 94 -19.81 -8.14 -8.51
CA GLU A 94 -21.04 -7.39 -8.76
C GLU A 94 -21.27 -6.27 -7.72
N LEU A 95 -20.79 -6.42 -6.49
CA LEU A 95 -20.92 -5.40 -5.45
C LEU A 95 -20.12 -4.12 -5.76
N LEU A 96 -19.17 -4.15 -6.70
CA LEU A 96 -18.46 -2.95 -7.15
C LEU A 96 -19.36 -1.99 -7.96
N LYS A 97 -20.57 -2.42 -8.34
CA LYS A 97 -21.62 -1.55 -8.90
C LYS A 97 -22.33 -0.72 -7.82
N GLU A 98 -22.25 -1.14 -6.57
CA GLU A 98 -22.95 -0.51 -5.46
C GLU A 98 -22.08 0.58 -4.81
N LYS A 99 -22.52 1.84 -4.93
CA LYS A 99 -21.77 3.01 -4.43
C LYS A 99 -21.48 2.93 -2.94
N ASP A 100 -22.47 2.52 -2.15
CA ASP A 100 -22.36 2.42 -0.69
C ASP A 100 -21.41 1.30 -0.25
N PHE A 101 -21.27 0.24 -1.08
CA PHE A 101 -20.28 -0.81 -0.85
C PHE A 101 -18.88 -0.31 -1.17
N VAL A 102 -18.68 0.29 -2.35
CA VAL A 102 -17.39 0.85 -2.78
C VAL A 102 -16.87 1.90 -1.80
N ALA A 103 -17.74 2.74 -1.23
CA ALA A 103 -17.37 3.75 -0.24
C ALA A 103 -16.69 3.18 1.02
N LYS A 104 -16.91 1.89 1.33
CA LYS A 104 -16.26 1.18 2.46
C LYS A 104 -14.90 0.61 2.10
N LEU A 105 -14.63 0.39 0.81
CA LEU A 105 -13.45 -0.34 0.36
C LEU A 105 -12.16 0.48 0.52
N ILE A 106 -11.14 -0.18 1.06
CA ILE A 106 -9.79 0.38 1.15
C ILE A 106 -9.28 0.70 -0.26
N HIS A 107 -8.54 1.80 -0.40
CA HIS A 107 -7.99 2.31 -1.67
C HIS A 107 -9.01 2.70 -2.76
N LEU A 108 -10.29 2.35 -2.66
CA LEU A 108 -11.31 2.57 -3.70
C LEU A 108 -12.47 3.47 -3.26
N SER A 109 -12.57 3.81 -1.98
CA SER A 109 -13.69 4.57 -1.40
C SER A 109 -14.09 5.84 -2.16
N ASN A 110 -13.13 6.54 -2.76
CA ASN A 110 -13.36 7.79 -3.50
C ASN A 110 -13.23 7.64 -5.03
N HIS A 111 -13.31 6.42 -5.56
CA HIS A 111 -13.03 6.12 -6.97
C HIS A 111 -14.18 5.39 -7.68
N PHE A 112 -15.40 5.56 -7.19
CA PHE A 112 -16.61 4.94 -7.77
C PHE A 112 -16.76 5.25 -9.27
N ASP A 113 -16.61 6.51 -9.68
CA ASP A 113 -16.78 6.92 -11.09
C ASP A 113 -15.76 6.27 -12.04
N VAL A 114 -14.56 5.95 -11.56
CA VAL A 114 -13.55 5.23 -12.34
C VAL A 114 -13.88 3.75 -12.42
N LEU A 115 -14.33 3.16 -11.31
CA LEU A 115 -14.80 1.76 -11.28
C LEU A 115 -15.97 1.53 -12.22
N GLN A 116 -16.92 2.47 -12.34
CA GLN A 116 -18.05 2.31 -13.27
C GLN A 116 -17.63 2.34 -14.74
N GLN A 117 -16.49 2.95 -15.06
CA GLN A 117 -15.91 2.89 -16.41
C GLN A 117 -15.12 1.60 -16.64
N HIS A 118 -14.59 1.00 -15.57
CA HIS A 118 -13.65 -0.11 -15.59
C HIS A 118 -13.97 -1.12 -14.49
N LEU A 119 -15.12 -1.80 -14.59
CA LEU A 119 -15.53 -2.80 -13.59
C LEU A 119 -14.60 -4.02 -13.67
N PRO A 120 -13.77 -4.29 -12.64
CA PRO A 120 -12.87 -5.42 -12.65
C PRO A 120 -13.63 -6.70 -12.28
N THR A 121 -13.22 -7.81 -12.89
CA THR A 121 -13.70 -9.17 -12.63
C THR A 121 -12.57 -10.14 -12.33
N THR A 122 -11.34 -9.63 -12.24
CA THR A 122 -10.11 -10.38 -11.97
C THR A 122 -9.14 -9.52 -11.15
N MET A 123 -8.20 -10.17 -10.45
CA MET A 123 -7.12 -9.46 -9.73
C MET A 123 -6.31 -8.55 -10.66
N ASP A 124 -6.01 -9.00 -11.89
CA ASP A 124 -5.26 -8.21 -12.88
C ASP A 124 -5.99 -6.91 -13.23
N GLN A 125 -7.29 -6.99 -13.49
CA GLN A 125 -8.10 -5.81 -13.78
C GLN A 125 -8.17 -4.86 -12.58
N LEU A 126 -8.35 -5.41 -11.38
CA LEU A 126 -8.37 -4.61 -10.16
C LEU A 126 -7.02 -3.90 -9.91
N ALA A 127 -5.90 -4.58 -10.13
CA ALA A 127 -4.57 -3.99 -10.06
C ALA A 127 -4.40 -2.86 -11.10
N MET A 128 -4.92 -3.04 -12.30
CA MET A 128 -4.92 -1.98 -13.32
C MET A 128 -5.77 -0.78 -12.91
N VAL A 129 -6.96 -0.98 -12.32
CA VAL A 129 -7.79 0.12 -11.78
C VAL A 129 -7.02 0.91 -10.73
N LEU A 130 -6.38 0.22 -9.77
CA LEU A 130 -5.58 0.83 -8.71
C LEU A 130 -4.38 1.62 -9.25
N ALA A 131 -3.84 1.22 -10.40
CA ALA A 131 -2.80 1.97 -11.09
C ALA A 131 -3.37 3.17 -11.88
N ILE A 132 -4.51 3.01 -12.58
CA ILE A 132 -5.13 4.05 -13.41
C ILE A 132 -5.54 5.28 -12.59
N ILE A 133 -6.01 5.09 -11.35
CA ILE A 133 -6.42 6.20 -10.48
C ILE A 133 -5.24 7.15 -10.09
N ARG A 134 -3.99 6.73 -10.32
CA ARG A 134 -2.78 7.52 -10.05
C ARG A 134 -2.55 8.59 -11.13
N PRO A 135 -2.06 9.79 -10.78
CA PRO A 135 -1.95 10.91 -11.72
C PRO A 135 -1.25 10.58 -13.05
N SER A 136 -0.16 9.81 -13.02
CA SER A 136 0.63 9.46 -14.21
C SER A 136 -0.08 8.50 -15.17
N LYS A 137 -1.19 7.87 -14.78
CA LYS A 137 -1.91 6.87 -15.59
C LYS A 137 -3.38 7.19 -15.83
N ARG A 138 -3.88 8.33 -15.34
CA ARG A 138 -5.28 8.76 -15.53
C ARG A 138 -5.70 8.92 -16.99
N TYR A 139 -4.76 9.15 -17.90
CA TYR A 139 -5.04 9.23 -19.34
C TYR A 139 -5.54 7.90 -19.96
N LEU A 140 -5.46 6.79 -19.22
CA LEU A 140 -5.97 5.48 -19.62
C LEU A 140 -7.44 5.25 -19.20
N ILE A 141 -8.06 6.19 -18.47
CA ILE A 141 -9.49 6.12 -18.12
C ILE A 141 -10.33 6.12 -19.41
N GLY A 142 -11.36 5.26 -19.48
CA GLY A 142 -12.22 5.07 -20.66
C GLY A 142 -11.66 4.20 -21.79
N LYS A 143 -10.37 3.79 -21.75
CA LYS A 143 -9.79 2.88 -22.75
C LYS A 143 -10.20 1.42 -22.56
N ARG A 144 -10.05 0.56 -23.58
CA ARG A 144 -10.32 -0.88 -23.41
C ARG A 144 -9.23 -1.54 -22.55
N TRP A 145 -9.57 -2.62 -21.86
CA TRP A 145 -8.63 -3.38 -21.02
C TRP A 145 -7.33 -3.76 -21.72
N ARG A 146 -7.40 -4.13 -23.00
CA ARG A 146 -6.21 -4.47 -23.79
C ARG A 146 -5.26 -3.27 -23.92
N GLU A 147 -5.78 -2.10 -24.27
CA GLU A 147 -4.99 -0.88 -24.42
C GLU A 147 -4.40 -0.44 -23.07
N ILE A 148 -5.17 -0.60 -22.00
CA ILE A 148 -4.70 -0.36 -20.63
C ILE A 148 -3.53 -1.29 -20.31
N ALA A 149 -3.68 -2.60 -20.55
CA ALA A 149 -2.65 -3.58 -20.22
C ALA A 149 -1.32 -3.33 -20.94
N ASP A 150 -1.37 -2.83 -22.18
CA ASP A 150 -0.19 -2.50 -22.98
C ASP A 150 0.60 -1.30 -22.41
N GLU A 151 -0.08 -0.34 -21.77
CA GLU A 151 0.53 0.94 -21.34
C GLU A 151 0.70 1.09 -19.82
N ILE A 152 -0.13 0.43 -19.01
CA ILE A 152 -0.28 0.73 -17.58
C ILE A 152 1.00 0.46 -16.79
N TRP A 153 1.81 -0.51 -17.22
CA TRP A 153 3.08 -0.87 -16.59
C TRP A 153 4.31 -0.27 -17.28
N VAL A 154 4.12 0.62 -18.26
CA VAL A 154 5.23 1.37 -18.86
C VAL A 154 5.68 2.45 -17.87
N LYS A 155 6.98 2.45 -17.52
CA LYS A 155 7.54 3.44 -16.60
C LYS A 155 7.46 4.84 -17.23
N PRO A 156 6.93 5.87 -16.54
CA PRO A 156 6.92 7.23 -17.05
C PRO A 156 8.36 7.79 -17.09
N ASN A 157 8.60 8.73 -18.00
CA ASN A 157 9.90 9.40 -18.12
C ASN A 157 10.22 10.25 -16.90
N GLU A 158 9.19 10.85 -16.30
CA GLU A 158 9.31 11.73 -15.13
C GLU A 158 8.20 11.46 -14.12
N GLY A 159 8.49 11.75 -12.85
CA GLY A 159 7.53 11.64 -11.76
C GLY A 159 7.39 10.24 -11.16
N TYR A 160 6.41 10.12 -10.26
CA TYR A 160 6.17 8.89 -9.49
C TYR A 160 5.69 7.74 -10.37
N TYR A 161 6.31 6.57 -10.21
CA TYR A 161 5.92 5.32 -10.86
C TYR A 161 5.30 4.35 -9.87
N PHE A 162 3.98 4.14 -9.99
CA PHE A 162 3.27 3.13 -9.23
C PHE A 162 3.63 1.73 -9.75
N LYS A 163 4.43 0.99 -8.97
CA LYS A 163 5.00 -0.29 -9.40
C LYS A 163 3.90 -1.35 -9.54
N LYS A 164 4.06 -2.23 -10.55
CA LYS A 164 3.15 -3.37 -10.78
C LYS A 164 2.98 -4.23 -9.52
N ALA A 165 4.08 -4.65 -8.88
CA ALA A 165 4.00 -5.45 -7.65
C ALA A 165 3.16 -4.78 -6.54
N HIS A 166 3.30 -3.47 -6.38
CA HIS A 166 2.51 -2.68 -5.40
C HIS A 166 1.02 -2.68 -5.72
N ALA A 167 0.68 -2.52 -7.01
CA ALA A 167 -0.70 -2.56 -7.48
C ALA A 167 -1.37 -3.91 -7.18
N TYR A 168 -0.63 -5.01 -7.36
CA TYR A 168 -1.12 -6.35 -7.06
C TYR A 168 -1.26 -6.61 -5.55
N GLY A 169 -0.31 -6.14 -4.73
CA GLY A 169 -0.45 -6.20 -3.27
C GLY A 169 -1.72 -5.48 -2.79
N TYR A 170 -1.98 -4.27 -3.32
CA TYR A 170 -3.20 -3.54 -3.01
C TYR A 170 -4.46 -4.22 -3.56
N ALA A 171 -4.40 -4.83 -4.74
CA ALA A 171 -5.52 -5.58 -5.29
C ALA A 171 -5.91 -6.74 -4.38
N GLN A 172 -4.93 -7.52 -3.91
CA GLN A 172 -5.16 -8.60 -2.96
C GLN A 172 -5.80 -8.08 -1.65
N LEU A 173 -5.28 -6.98 -1.11
CA LEU A 173 -5.84 -6.36 0.10
C LEU A 173 -7.29 -5.87 -0.09
N VAL A 174 -7.61 -5.31 -1.26
CA VAL A 174 -8.98 -4.92 -1.60
C VAL A 174 -9.89 -6.15 -1.68
N MET A 175 -9.45 -7.23 -2.32
CA MET A 175 -10.24 -8.48 -2.40
C MET A 175 -10.50 -9.07 -1.02
N VAL A 176 -9.48 -9.09 -0.14
CA VAL A 176 -9.62 -9.49 1.27
C VAL A 176 -10.65 -8.60 1.98
N HIS A 177 -10.60 -7.28 1.78
CA HIS A 177 -11.56 -6.36 2.40
C HIS A 177 -12.98 -6.58 1.86
N MET A 178 -13.16 -6.84 0.56
CA MET A 178 -14.47 -7.22 0.01
C MET A 178 -15.01 -8.47 0.69
N ASN A 179 -14.18 -9.51 0.82
CA ASN A 179 -14.56 -10.78 1.44
C ASN A 179 -14.82 -10.69 2.95
N LEU A 180 -14.26 -9.70 3.64
CA LEU A 180 -14.57 -9.42 5.05
C LEU A 180 -15.94 -8.76 5.22
N LEU A 181 -16.44 -8.06 4.20
CA LEU A 181 -17.71 -7.34 4.22
C LEU A 181 -18.89 -8.21 3.73
N THR A 182 -18.63 -9.46 3.33
CA THR A 182 -19.60 -10.41 2.74
C THR A 182 -19.47 -11.80 3.35
#